data_AF-A0A955CCV3-F1
#
_entry.id   AF-A0A955CCV3-F1
#
_cell.length_a   1.000
_cell.length_b   1.000
_cell.length_c   1.000
_cell.angle_alpha   90.00
_cell.angle_beta   90.00
_cell.angle_gamma   90.00
#
_symmetry.space_group_name_H-M   'P 1'
#
loop_
_entity.id
_entity.type
_entity.pdbx_description
1 polymer ?
#
loop_
_entity_poly.entity_id
_entity_poly.type
_entity_poly.pdbx_seq_one_letter_code
_entity_poly.pdbx_strand_id
1 'polypeptide(L)'
;MSPKVPLFLLGVLCWATSGAADTATIAIDAARVGPSVNPRMYGIFLEEIGHGVDGGLYAELIRNRGFEDGRPPEGYQLRGGRWVDGKGFRAGY
;
A
#
# COMPACT_ATOMS: atom_id res chain seq x y z
N MET A 1 -12.63 -15.79 -49.32
CA MET A 1 -11.70 -16.64 -48.54
C MET A 1 -11.01 -15.76 -47.52
N SER A 2 -11.24 -15.98 -46.22
CA SER A 2 -10.59 -15.21 -45.15
C SER A 2 -9.18 -15.78 -44.90
N PRO A 3 -8.10 -14.99 -44.98
CA PRO A 3 -6.76 -15.49 -44.68
C PRO A 3 -6.67 -15.73 -43.17
N LYS A 4 -6.59 -17.01 -42.77
CA LYS A 4 -6.27 -17.40 -41.39
C LYS A 4 -4.78 -17.18 -41.19
N VAL A 5 -4.38 -15.98 -40.78
CA VAL A 5 -2.99 -15.74 -40.33
C VAL A 5 -2.75 -16.65 -39.12
N PRO A 6 -1.82 -17.61 -39.17
CA PRO A 6 -1.66 -18.56 -38.09
C PRO A 6 -1.12 -17.83 -36.86
N LEU A 7 -1.71 -18.14 -35.68
CA LEU A 7 -1.35 -17.54 -34.39
C LEU A 7 0.16 -17.61 -34.07
N PHE A 8 0.86 -18.58 -34.67
CA PHE A 8 2.33 -18.72 -34.62
C PHE A 8 3.08 -17.53 -35.25
N LEU A 9 2.58 -16.99 -36.37
CA LEU A 9 3.18 -15.83 -37.05
C LEU A 9 3.02 -14.54 -36.22
N LEU A 10 1.93 -14.43 -35.44
CA LEU A 10 1.70 -13.31 -34.53
C LEU A 10 2.64 -13.36 -33.31
N GLY A 11 2.88 -14.56 -32.76
CA GLY A 11 3.81 -14.75 -31.63
C GLY A 11 5.27 -14.45 -31.99
N VAL A 12 5.72 -14.84 -33.19
CA VAL A 12 7.07 -14.54 -33.68
C VAL A 12 7.25 -13.03 -33.93
N LEU A 13 6.23 -12.35 -34.46
CA LEU A 13 6.27 -10.90 -34.65
C LEU A 13 6.37 -10.14 -33.33
N CYS A 14 5.64 -10.57 -32.28
CA CYS A 14 5.71 -9.97 -30.96
C CYS A 14 7.08 -10.15 -30.26
N TRP A 15 7.78 -11.26 -30.51
CA TRP A 15 9.15 -11.45 -30.01
C TRP A 15 10.11 -10.49 -30.72
N ALA A 16 10.00 -10.38 -32.04
CA ALA A 16 10.87 -9.53 -32.87
C ALA A 16 10.76 -8.02 -32.55
N THR A 17 9.66 -7.58 -31.92
CA THR A 17 9.46 -6.19 -31.47
C THR A 17 9.88 -5.93 -30.03
N SER A 18 10.62 -6.83 -29.39
CA SER A 18 11.21 -6.57 -28.07
C SER A 18 12.29 -5.50 -28.21
N GLY A 19 11.94 -4.22 -28.06
CA GLY A 19 12.88 -3.11 -28.06
C GLY A 19 13.92 -3.29 -26.96
N ALA A 20 15.20 -3.08 -27.28
CA ALA A 20 16.24 -3.00 -26.27
C ALA A 20 15.95 -1.81 -25.33
N ALA A 21 16.17 -1.98 -24.04
CA ALA A 21 16.04 -0.88 -23.10
C ALA A 21 17.15 0.15 -23.37
N ASP A 22 16.78 1.38 -23.69
CA ASP A 22 17.74 2.46 -23.85
C ASP A 22 18.49 2.73 -22.55
N THR A 23 19.79 3.00 -22.65
CA THR A 23 20.62 3.30 -21.50
C THR A 23 20.42 4.75 -21.07
N ALA A 24 19.81 4.98 -19.90
CA ALA A 24 19.71 6.29 -19.29
C ALA A 24 21.01 6.64 -18.56
N THR A 25 21.50 7.87 -18.74
CA THR A 25 22.67 8.41 -18.02
C THR A 25 22.25 9.55 -17.10
N ILE A 26 22.62 9.48 -15.83
CA ILE A 26 22.49 10.59 -14.87
C ILE A 26 23.88 11.19 -14.67
N ALA A 27 24.11 12.39 -15.21
CA ALA A 27 25.34 13.15 -14.98
C ALA A 27 25.21 13.98 -13.70
N ILE A 28 26.16 13.83 -12.77
CA ILE A 28 26.20 14.56 -11.50
C ILE A 28 27.40 15.50 -11.52
N ASP A 29 27.16 16.81 -11.36
CA ASP A 29 28.21 17.81 -11.13
C ASP A 29 28.37 18.03 -9.62
N ALA A 30 29.42 17.44 -9.04
CA ALA A 30 29.72 17.56 -7.61
C ALA A 30 30.36 18.91 -7.23
N ALA A 31 30.82 19.71 -8.19
CA ALA A 31 31.36 21.04 -7.93
C ALA A 31 30.25 22.08 -7.70
N ARG A 32 29.03 21.78 -8.16
CA ARG A 32 27.86 22.65 -8.00
C ARG A 32 27.01 22.23 -6.80
N VAL A 33 27.25 22.88 -5.66
CA VAL A 33 26.46 22.65 -4.43
C VAL A 33 24.99 23.05 -4.67
N GLY A 34 24.08 22.11 -4.41
CA GLY A 34 22.64 22.34 -4.50
C GLY A 34 22.08 23.10 -3.28
N PRO A 35 20.76 23.30 -3.21
CA PRO A 35 20.11 23.89 -2.05
C PRO A 35 20.37 23.08 -0.77
N SER A 36 20.36 23.76 0.38
CA SER A 36 20.38 23.08 1.67
C SER A 36 19.11 22.23 1.83
N VAL A 37 19.28 20.96 2.20
CA VAL A 37 18.15 20.07 2.53
C VAL A 37 17.69 20.40 3.94
N ASN A 38 16.40 20.73 4.09
CA ASN A 38 15.81 20.97 5.40
C ASN A 38 15.92 19.72 6.28
N PRO A 39 16.48 19.78 7.50
CA PRO A 39 16.62 18.62 8.38
C PRO A 39 15.26 18.02 8.80
N ARG A 40 14.14 18.74 8.63
CA ARG A 40 12.77 18.26 8.87
C ARG A 40 12.08 17.69 7.64
N MET A 41 12.79 17.52 6.53
CA MET A 41 12.21 16.98 5.28
C MET A 41 11.71 15.55 5.45
N TYR A 42 12.26 14.79 6.40
CA TYR A 42 11.89 13.40 6.68
C TYR A 42 11.46 13.26 8.14
N GLY A 43 10.32 12.62 8.38
CA GLY A 43 9.75 12.42 9.70
C GLY A 43 8.70 11.29 9.71
N ILE A 44 8.11 11.05 10.89
CA ILE A 44 7.08 10.03 11.11
C ILE A 44 5.75 10.74 11.34
N PHE A 45 4.70 10.29 10.66
CA PHE A 45 3.32 10.66 10.95
C PHE A 45 2.72 9.58 11.87
N LEU A 46 2.06 10.00 12.96
CA LEU A 46 1.44 9.10 13.92
C LEU A 46 -0.05 9.39 14.03
N GLU A 47 -0.85 8.37 13.79
CA GLU A 47 -2.30 8.31 13.98
C GLU A 47 -2.62 6.92 14.53
N GLU A 48 -3.63 6.82 15.41
CA GLU A 48 -4.19 5.52 15.76
C GLU A 48 -5.06 5.04 14.60
N ILE A 49 -4.43 4.27 13.71
CA ILE A 49 -5.10 3.62 12.58
C ILE A 49 -4.57 2.19 12.45
N GLY A 50 -5.50 1.23 12.42
CA GLY A 50 -5.16 -0.17 12.20
C GLY A 50 -4.23 -0.79 13.25
N HIS A 51 -4.35 -0.41 14.53
CA HIS A 51 -3.48 -0.87 15.62
C HIS A 51 -2.03 -0.40 15.50
N GLY A 52 -1.82 0.79 14.92
CA GLY A 52 -0.50 1.41 14.81
C GLY A 52 0.06 1.86 16.16
N VAL A 53 -0.79 2.34 17.08
CA VAL A 53 -0.42 2.71 18.45
C VAL A 53 -0.85 1.61 19.41
N ASP A 54 -2.15 1.44 19.65
CA ASP A 54 -2.67 0.42 20.57
C ASP A 54 -2.65 -0.98 19.92
N GLY A 55 -1.79 -1.87 20.45
CA GLY A 55 -1.47 -3.17 19.85
C GLY A 55 -0.29 -3.12 18.87
N GLY A 56 0.33 -1.95 18.70
CA GLY A 56 1.51 -1.73 17.89
C GLY A 56 2.63 -1.06 18.69
N LEU A 57 2.78 0.26 18.52
CA LEU A 57 3.82 1.05 19.20
C LEU A 57 3.70 1.03 20.74
N TYR A 58 2.48 1.01 21.27
CA TYR A 58 2.22 0.92 22.69
C TYR A 58 2.32 -0.53 23.15
N ALA A 59 3.24 -0.80 24.09
CA ALA A 59 3.63 -2.16 24.49
C ALA A 59 2.61 -2.90 25.39
N GLU A 60 1.39 -2.38 25.52
CA GLU A 60 0.31 -3.06 26.25
C GLU A 60 -0.10 -4.33 25.50
N LEU A 61 -0.13 -5.45 26.23
CA LEU A 61 -0.49 -6.75 25.69
C LEU A 61 -1.96 -7.10 25.93
N ILE A 62 -2.60 -6.42 26.89
CA ILE A 62 -4.01 -6.62 27.20
C ILE A 62 -4.84 -5.62 26.41
N ARG A 63 -5.50 -6.12 25.36
CA ARG A 63 -6.51 -5.33 24.63
C ARG A 63 -7.68 -4.97 25.53
N ASN A 64 -8.21 -3.77 25.35
CA ASN A 64 -9.42 -3.30 26.02
C ASN A 64 -9.31 -3.36 27.56
N ARG A 65 -8.10 -3.12 28.10
CA ARG A 65 -7.85 -3.13 29.56
C ARG A 65 -8.78 -2.20 30.34
N GLY A 66 -9.22 -1.11 29.71
CA GLY A 66 -10.13 -0.13 30.28
C GLY A 66 -11.63 -0.36 30.02
N PHE A 67 -12.01 -1.41 29.27
CA PHE A 67 -13.39 -1.64 28.83
C PHE A 67 -13.97 -0.51 27.95
N GLU A 68 -13.11 0.21 27.23
CA GLU A 68 -13.47 1.34 26.37
C GLU A 68 -13.93 0.90 24.96
N ASP A 69 -13.55 -0.31 24.50
CA ASP A 69 -13.94 -0.89 23.19
C ASP A 69 -15.42 -1.35 23.16
N GLY A 70 -16.22 -0.99 24.16
CA GLY A 70 -17.61 -1.43 24.30
C GLY A 70 -18.59 -0.76 23.32
N ARG A 71 -18.18 0.32 22.65
CA ARG A 71 -19.02 1.02 21.66
C ARG A 71 -18.63 0.60 20.24
N PRO A 72 -19.55 0.03 19.46
CA PRO A 72 -19.26 -0.25 18.06
C PRO A 72 -19.10 1.04 17.27
N PRO A 73 -18.28 1.04 16.21
CA PRO A 73 -18.30 2.11 15.23
C PRO A 73 -19.69 2.24 14.61
N GLU A 74 -20.05 3.44 14.17
CA GLU A 74 -21.34 3.71 13.54
C GLU A 74 -21.56 2.80 12.32
N GLY A 75 -22.74 2.19 12.23
CA GLY A 75 -23.10 1.28 11.13
C GLY A 75 -22.64 -0.18 11.29
N TYR A 76 -21.99 -0.54 12.41
CA TYR A 76 -21.58 -1.91 12.70
C TYR A 76 -22.59 -2.66 13.58
N GLN A 77 -22.73 -3.96 13.34
CA GLN A 77 -23.55 -4.88 14.13
C GLN A 77 -22.70 -6.05 14.63
N LEU A 78 -23.02 -6.55 15.83
CA LEU A 78 -22.35 -7.73 16.37
C LEU A 78 -22.84 -8.98 15.64
N ARG A 79 -21.94 -9.66 14.92
CA ARG A 79 -22.21 -10.92 14.20
C ARG A 79 -21.09 -11.92 14.45
N GLY A 80 -21.44 -13.06 15.07
CA GLY A 80 -20.46 -14.12 15.36
C GLY A 80 -19.28 -13.63 16.23
N GLY A 81 -19.57 -12.80 17.23
CA GLY A 81 -18.56 -12.24 18.14
C GLY A 81 -17.71 -11.10 17.56
N ARG A 82 -18.03 -10.61 16.35
CA ARG A 82 -17.28 -9.53 15.69
C ARG A 82 -18.18 -8.40 15.26
N TRP A 83 -17.66 -7.18 15.30
CA TRP A 83 -18.33 -6.01 14.73
C TRP A 83 -18.18 -6.03 13.22
N VAL A 84 -19.31 -6.10 12.50
CA VAL A 84 -19.35 -6.16 11.03
C VAL A 84 -20.30 -5.09 10.49
N ASP A 85 -19.87 -4.35 9.46
CA ASP A 85 -20.72 -3.36 8.79
C ASP A 85 -21.67 -4.00 7.76
N GLY A 86 -22.52 -3.18 7.12
CA GLY A 86 -23.42 -3.63 6.06
C GLY A 86 -22.74 -4.14 4.78
N LYS A 87 -21.42 -3.92 4.62
CA LYS A 87 -20.61 -4.34 3.47
C LYS A 87 -19.74 -5.57 3.78
N GLY A 88 -19.75 -6.05 5.03
CA GLY A 88 -18.94 -7.18 5.47
C GLY A 88 -17.54 -6.82 5.98
N PHE A 89 -17.20 -5.53 6.07
CA PHE A 89 -15.97 -5.10 6.73
C PHE A 89 -16.05 -5.43 8.21
N ARG A 90 -15.00 -6.07 8.69
CA ARG A 90 -14.79 -6.27 10.12
C ARG A 90 -14.04 -5.04 10.58
N ALA A 91 -14.60 -4.30 11.52
CA ALA A 91 -13.78 -3.34 12.22
C ALA A 91 -12.69 -4.19 12.89
N GLY A 92 -11.43 -3.77 12.76
CA GLY A 92 -10.26 -4.52 13.22
C GLY A 92 -10.39 -4.86 14.69
N TYR A 93 -11.09 -5.96 14.96
CA TYR A 93 -11.36 -6.50 16.27
C TYR A 93 -11.29 -8.02 16.19
#